data_AF-A0A409WZG2-F1
#
_entry.id   AF-A0A409WZG2-F1
#
_cell.length_a   1.000
_cell.length_b   1.000
_cell.length_c   1.000
_cell.angle_alpha   90.00
_cell.angle_beta   90.00
_cell.angle_gamma   90.00
#
_symmetry.space_group_name_H-M   'P 1'
#
loop_
_entity.id
_entity.type
_entity.pdbx_description
1 polymer ?
#
loop_
_entity_poly.entity_id
_entity_poly.type
_entity_poly.pdbx_seq_one_letter_code
_entity_poly.pdbx_strand_id
1 'polypeptide(L)'
;MSTTILRQAASIARQTASRRAFASSAVSRKDLVQDLYVREIKAYKPVPASKDAHVGVVKNFSAPAAPATPALPSDLAAELSAYAATEPTAADAPAAKASSTESSEASSGGADAFLAFLEEDLPKPVHHH
;
A
#
# COMPACT_ATOMS: atom_id res chain seq x y z
N MET A 1 -3.38 -86.74 -48.77
CA MET A 1 -2.54 -85.97 -47.83
C MET A 1 -2.33 -84.50 -48.24
N SER A 2 -3.07 -83.97 -49.23
CA SER A 2 -2.74 -82.66 -49.85
C SER A 2 -3.67 -81.51 -49.42
N THR A 3 -4.84 -81.82 -48.86
CA THR A 3 -5.87 -80.84 -48.49
C THR A 3 -5.63 -80.20 -47.10
N THR A 4 -4.99 -80.92 -46.19
CA THR A 4 -4.62 -80.43 -44.85
C THR A 4 -3.53 -79.38 -44.91
N ILE A 5 -2.51 -79.61 -45.75
CA ILE A 5 -1.37 -78.69 -45.96
C ILE A 5 -1.86 -77.37 -46.56
N LEU A 6 -2.74 -77.43 -47.57
CA LEU A 6 -3.35 -76.24 -48.19
C LEU A 6 -4.20 -75.43 -47.21
N ARG A 7 -4.97 -76.09 -46.34
CA ARG A 7 -5.77 -75.42 -45.32
C ARG A 7 -4.91 -74.76 -44.24
N GLN A 8 -3.81 -75.38 -43.85
CA GLN A 8 -2.88 -74.83 -42.86
C GLN A 8 -2.06 -73.66 -43.42
N ALA A 9 -1.60 -73.74 -44.66
CA ALA A 9 -0.91 -72.61 -45.32
C ALA A 9 -1.83 -71.38 -45.45
N ALA A 10 -3.11 -71.62 -45.80
CA ALA A 10 -4.08 -70.53 -45.95
C ALA A 10 -4.49 -69.89 -44.61
N SER A 11 -4.46 -70.61 -43.49
CA SER A 11 -4.74 -70.03 -42.17
C SER A 11 -3.59 -69.14 -41.66
N ILE A 12 -2.34 -69.58 -41.88
CA ILE A 12 -1.13 -68.82 -41.51
C ILE A 12 -1.05 -67.53 -42.33
N ALA A 13 -1.27 -67.59 -43.64
CA ALA A 13 -1.28 -66.41 -44.51
C ALA A 13 -2.31 -65.37 -44.05
N ARG A 14 -3.53 -65.80 -43.68
CA ARG A 14 -4.58 -64.90 -43.16
C ARG A 14 -4.25 -64.31 -41.79
N GLN A 15 -3.57 -65.05 -40.91
CA GLN A 15 -3.10 -64.52 -39.63
C GLN A 15 -2.01 -63.45 -39.80
N THR A 16 -1.10 -63.62 -40.75
CA THR A 16 -0.05 -62.63 -41.03
C THR A 16 -0.59 -61.37 -41.71
N ALA A 17 -1.57 -61.48 -42.59
CA ALA A 17 -2.20 -60.34 -43.26
C ALA A 17 -3.14 -59.53 -42.34
N SER A 18 -3.77 -60.18 -41.35
CA SER A 18 -4.64 -59.52 -40.36
C SER A 18 -3.83 -58.76 -39.29
N ARG A 19 -2.60 -59.20 -39.02
CA ARG A 19 -1.64 -58.43 -38.21
C ARG A 19 -0.98 -57.38 -39.09
N ARG A 20 -1.67 -56.27 -39.31
CA ARG A 20 -1.02 -55.00 -39.68
C ARG A 20 0.06 -54.73 -38.64
N ALA A 21 1.30 -55.10 -38.95
CA ALA A 21 2.44 -54.75 -38.13
C ALA A 21 2.62 -53.24 -38.26
N PHE A 22 2.14 -52.49 -37.25
CA PHE A 22 2.62 -51.13 -37.05
C PHE A 22 4.10 -51.25 -36.72
N ALA A 23 4.94 -51.08 -37.73
CA ALA A 23 6.37 -50.88 -37.50
C ALA A 23 6.50 -49.59 -36.68
N SER A 24 6.70 -49.72 -35.38
CA SER A 24 7.06 -48.62 -34.49
C SER A 24 8.53 -48.25 -34.71
N SER A 25 8.95 -48.05 -35.95
CA SER A 25 10.23 -47.40 -36.26
C SER A 25 10.09 -45.89 -36.07
N ALA A 26 9.53 -45.45 -34.93
CA ALA A 26 9.50 -44.04 -34.52
C ALA A 26 10.78 -43.67 -33.75
N VAL A 27 11.85 -44.43 -33.91
CA VAL A 27 13.19 -44.16 -33.34
C VAL A 27 14.15 -43.58 -34.38
N SER A 28 13.82 -43.56 -35.68
CA SER A 28 14.83 -43.25 -36.71
C SER A 28 15.07 -41.77 -37.01
N ARG A 29 14.34 -40.83 -36.39
CA ARG A 29 14.59 -39.39 -36.57
C ARG A 29 14.58 -38.63 -35.25
N LYS A 30 15.33 -39.11 -34.26
CA LYS A 30 15.68 -38.26 -33.13
C LYS A 30 16.64 -37.18 -33.63
N ASP A 31 16.26 -35.92 -33.48
CA ASP A 31 17.13 -34.79 -33.75
C ASP A 31 18.17 -34.73 -32.62
N LEU A 32 19.38 -35.17 -32.94
CA LEU A 32 20.50 -35.22 -31.99
C LEU A 32 20.88 -33.84 -31.47
N VAL A 33 20.68 -32.78 -32.27
CA VAL A 33 20.98 -31.40 -31.87
C VAL A 33 19.95 -30.94 -30.84
N GLN A 34 18.67 -31.21 -31.09
CA GLN A 34 17.59 -30.88 -30.15
C GLN A 34 17.75 -31.64 -28.82
N ASP A 35 18.06 -32.93 -28.88
CA ASP A 35 18.26 -33.75 -27.68
C ASP A 35 19.48 -33.29 -26.86
N LEU A 36 20.58 -32.93 -27.52
CA LEU A 36 21.78 -32.39 -26.89
C LEU A 36 21.46 -31.04 -26.20
N TYR A 37 20.80 -30.12 -26.91
CA TYR A 37 20.40 -28.81 -26.40
C TYR A 37 19.51 -28.94 -25.16
N VAL A 38 18.46 -29.76 -25.22
CA VAL A 38 17.55 -29.98 -24.08
C VAL A 38 18.28 -30.63 -22.91
N ARG A 39 19.23 -31.53 -23.17
CA ARG A 39 20.06 -32.14 -22.13
C ARG A 39 20.96 -31.12 -21.45
N GLU A 40 21.58 -30.21 -22.20
CA GLU A 40 22.43 -29.16 -21.65
C GLU A 40 21.63 -28.14 -20.83
N ILE A 41 20.46 -27.69 -21.31
CA ILE A 41 19.59 -26.79 -20.54
C ILE A 41 19.16 -27.45 -19.22
N LYS A 42 18.75 -28.72 -19.27
CA LYS A 42 18.30 -29.45 -18.07
C LYS A 42 19.45 -29.73 -17.10
N ALA A 43 20.66 -29.94 -17.61
CA ALA A 43 21.85 -30.14 -16.80
C ALA A 43 22.41 -28.82 -16.25
N TYR A 44 22.06 -27.68 -16.86
CA TYR A 44 22.52 -26.38 -16.41
C TYR A 44 21.96 -26.08 -15.02
N LYS A 45 22.88 -25.96 -14.07
CA LYS A 45 22.57 -25.48 -12.72
C LYS A 45 23.12 -24.06 -12.63
N PRO A 46 22.26 -23.03 -12.56
CA PRO A 46 22.71 -21.66 -12.41
C PRO A 46 23.63 -21.54 -11.21
N VAL A 47 24.72 -20.77 -11.35
CA VAL A 47 25.58 -20.45 -10.23
C VAL A 47 24.71 -19.80 -9.16
N PRO A 48 24.74 -20.28 -7.89
CA PRO A 48 23.95 -19.69 -6.83
C PRO A 48 24.28 -18.20 -6.75
N ALA A 49 23.24 -17.36 -6.73
CA ALA A 49 23.43 -15.94 -6.53
C ALA A 49 24.28 -15.73 -5.27
N SER A 50 25.38 -14.99 -5.41
CA SER A 50 26.23 -14.66 -4.27
C SER A 50 25.36 -14.04 -3.18
N LYS A 51 25.64 -14.37 -1.92
CA LYS A 51 24.90 -13.79 -0.78
C LYS A 51 24.97 -12.27 -0.80
N ASP A 52 26.01 -11.70 -1.41
CA ASP A 52 26.28 -10.27 -1.54
C ASP A 52 25.80 -9.67 -2.87
N ALA A 53 24.97 -10.37 -3.65
CA ALA A 53 24.46 -9.86 -4.94
C ALA A 53 23.68 -8.53 -4.83
N HIS A 54 23.29 -8.14 -3.61
CA HIS A 54 22.61 -6.89 -3.32
C HIS A 54 23.58 -5.71 -3.10
N VAL A 55 24.87 -5.98 -2.84
CA VAL A 55 25.89 -4.96 -2.59
C VAL A 55 26.22 -4.26 -3.92
N GLY A 56 25.86 -2.98 -4.02
CA GLY A 56 26.09 -2.15 -5.22
C GLY A 56 24.90 -2.03 -6.18
N VAL A 57 23.88 -2.87 -6.04
CA VAL A 57 22.61 -2.76 -6.79
C VAL A 57 21.57 -1.95 -6.01
N VAL A 58 21.59 -2.06 -4.67
CA VAL A 58 20.63 -1.38 -3.79
C VAL A 58 21.38 -0.44 -2.85
N LYS A 59 20.81 0.74 -2.58
CA LYS A 59 21.32 1.66 -1.56
C LYS A 59 21.16 1.02 -0.18
N ASN A 60 22.21 1.06 0.65
CA ASN A 60 22.14 0.56 2.01
C ASN A 60 21.06 1.30 2.80
N PHE A 61 20.13 0.54 3.37
CA PHE A 61 19.11 1.09 4.24
C PHE A 61 19.69 1.30 5.63
N SER A 62 19.68 2.56 6.11
CA SER A 62 19.94 2.90 7.50
C SER A 62 18.67 3.46 8.10
N ALA A 63 18.19 2.85 9.19
CA ALA A 63 17.10 3.43 9.95
C ALA A 63 17.56 4.78 10.53
N PRO A 64 16.71 5.82 10.50
CA PRO A 64 17.03 7.07 11.19
C PRO A 64 17.15 6.82 12.69
N ALA A 65 18.05 7.55 13.35
CA ALA A 65 18.17 7.48 14.80
C ALA A 65 16.83 7.86 15.46
N ALA A 66 16.52 7.22 16.58
CA ALA A 66 15.34 7.55 17.36
C ALA A 66 15.36 9.04 17.72
N PRO A 67 14.21 9.75 17.64
CA PRO A 67 14.16 11.16 17.96
C PRO A 67 14.63 11.37 19.40
N ALA A 68 15.56 12.31 19.60
CA ALA A 68 15.94 12.73 20.93
C ALA A 68 14.72 13.31 21.63
N THR A 69 14.46 12.88 22.86
CA THR A 69 13.45 13.51 23.71
C THR A 69 13.81 14.99 23.87
N PRO A 70 12.84 15.92 23.76
CA PRO A 70 13.12 17.33 23.97
C PRO A 70 13.73 17.52 25.36
N ALA A 71 14.85 18.22 25.42
CA ALA A 71 15.49 18.54 26.70
C ALA A 71 14.53 19.40 27.50
N LEU A 72 14.23 18.98 28.73
CA LEU A 72 13.54 19.85 29.69
C LEU A 72 14.44 21.06 29.97
N PRO A 73 13.89 22.28 30.04
CA PRO A 73 14.69 23.43 30.44
C PRO A 73 15.25 23.17 31.84
N SER A 74 16.52 23.52 32.05
CA SER A 74 17.24 23.20 33.29
C SER A 74 16.69 23.93 34.53
N ASP A 75 15.85 24.95 34.34
CA ASP A 75 15.33 25.80 35.40
C ASP A 75 13.79 25.89 35.42
N LEU A 76 13.16 24.71 35.34
CA LEU A 76 11.70 24.58 35.53
C LEU A 76 11.23 25.15 36.88
N ALA A 77 12.09 25.14 37.91
CA ALA A 77 11.73 25.63 39.23
C ALA A 77 11.55 27.16 39.26
N ALA A 78 12.45 27.92 38.62
CA ALA A 78 12.30 29.37 38.51
C ALA A 78 11.13 29.75 37.59
N GLU A 79 10.95 29.04 36.47
CA GLU A 79 9.84 29.28 35.55
C GLU A 79 8.47 29.01 36.21
N LEU A 80 8.35 27.93 36.99
CA LEU A 80 7.13 27.65 37.75
C LEU A 80 6.90 28.65 38.88
N SER A 81 7.97 29.13 39.53
CA SER A 81 7.87 30.17 40.56
C SER A 81 7.45 31.51 39.97
N ALA A 82 7.97 31.87 38.80
CA ALA A 82 7.57 33.06 38.06
C ALA A 82 6.12 32.96 37.57
N TYR A 83 5.69 31.78 37.08
CA TYR A 83 4.29 31.54 36.70
C TYR A 83 3.36 31.63 37.91
N ALA A 84 3.73 31.03 39.05
CA ALA A 84 2.93 31.08 40.27
C ALA A 84 2.87 32.48 40.88
N ALA A 85 3.93 33.29 40.74
CA ALA A 85 3.95 34.69 41.16
C ALA A 85 3.16 35.61 40.22
N THR A 86 2.88 35.15 39.01
CA THR A 86 2.04 35.87 38.05
C THR A 86 0.58 35.52 38.35
N GLU A 87 -0.03 36.25 39.29
CA GLU A 87 -1.49 36.23 39.38
C GLU A 87 -2.07 36.77 38.06
N PRO A 88 -3.07 36.12 37.46
CA PRO A 88 -3.78 36.69 36.33
C PRO A 88 -4.43 37.99 36.84
N THR A 89 -4.00 39.13 36.31
CA THR A 89 -4.61 40.41 36.62
C THR A 89 -6.09 40.36 36.21
N ALA A 90 -6.99 40.15 37.17
CA ALA A 90 -8.26 40.84 37.13
C ALA A 90 -7.87 42.32 37.13
N ALA A 91 -8.07 42.99 36.00
CA ALA A 91 -7.69 44.38 35.81
C ALA A 91 -8.05 45.21 37.06
N ASP A 92 -7.07 45.90 37.63
CA ASP A 92 -7.26 46.88 38.69
C ASP A 92 -8.29 47.90 38.18
N ALA A 93 -9.52 47.77 38.66
CA ALA A 93 -10.59 48.71 38.38
C ALA A 93 -10.57 49.76 39.48
N PRO A 94 -10.15 51.02 39.22
CA PRO A 94 -10.40 52.09 40.16
C PRO A 94 -11.91 52.22 40.36
N ALA A 95 -12.36 52.09 41.61
CA ALA A 95 -13.75 52.22 41.99
C ALA A 95 -14.26 53.66 41.76
N ALA A 96 -14.84 53.91 40.59
CA ALA A 96 -15.78 55.01 40.35
C ALA A 96 -16.71 54.68 39.17
N LYS A 97 -17.92 54.22 39.52
CA LYS A 97 -19.16 54.18 38.72
C LYS A 97 -19.07 53.77 37.23
N ALA A 98 -19.49 52.52 36.99
CA ALA A 98 -20.35 52.10 35.89
C ALA A 98 -20.12 52.75 34.51
N SER A 99 -19.19 52.19 33.73
CA SER A 99 -19.31 52.14 32.28
C SER A 99 -18.38 51.05 31.76
N SER A 100 -18.94 49.86 31.54
CA SER A 100 -18.33 48.82 30.73
C SER A 100 -18.07 49.37 29.32
N THR A 101 -16.79 49.31 28.92
CA THR A 101 -16.28 49.06 27.56
C THR A 101 -16.65 50.15 26.52
N GLU A 102 -15.75 50.80 25.78
CA GLU A 102 -14.95 50.24 24.68
C GLU A 102 -14.00 51.31 24.09
N SER A 103 -12.79 50.89 23.72
CA SER A 103 -12.05 51.42 22.57
C SER A 103 -11.62 50.17 21.80
N SER A 104 -11.89 49.97 20.52
CA SER A 104 -12.53 50.79 19.50
C SER A 104 -12.72 49.88 18.31
N GLU A 105 -13.95 49.55 17.91
CA GLU A 105 -14.19 49.06 16.55
C GLU A 105 -15.44 49.74 15.99
N ALA A 106 -15.24 51.00 15.57
CA ALA A 106 -16.09 51.65 14.58
C ALA A 106 -15.87 50.98 13.21
N SER A 107 -16.25 49.71 13.12
CA SER A 107 -16.36 48.92 11.89
C SER A 107 -17.66 48.14 12.00
N SER A 108 -18.46 48.19 10.94
CA SER A 108 -19.85 47.76 10.84
C SER A 108 -20.05 46.24 10.99
N GLY A 109 -19.65 45.65 12.11
CA GLY A 109 -19.75 44.21 12.37
C GLY A 109 -19.35 43.75 13.78
N GLY A 110 -19.19 44.66 14.75
CA GLY A 110 -18.88 44.33 16.15
C GLY A 110 -20.05 43.69 16.91
N ALA A 111 -19.77 43.21 18.12
CA ALA A 111 -20.74 42.48 18.96
C ALA A 111 -22.07 43.23 19.17
N ASP A 112 -22.03 44.56 19.30
CA ASP A 112 -23.23 45.39 19.44
C ASP A 112 -24.14 45.36 18.19
N ALA A 113 -23.55 45.31 16.99
CA ALA A 113 -24.32 45.18 15.75
C ALA A 113 -24.98 43.80 15.62
N PHE A 114 -24.33 42.75 16.15
CA PHE A 114 -24.87 41.39 16.17
C PHE A 114 -26.03 41.25 17.17
N LEU A 115 -25.90 41.85 18.36
CA LEU A 115 -26.99 41.86 19.35
C LEU A 115 -28.21 42.64 18.84
N ALA A 116 -28.00 43.79 18.21
CA ALA A 116 -29.09 44.57 17.61
C ALA A 116 -29.85 43.80 16.52
N PHE A 117 -29.14 43.05 15.66
CA PHE A 117 -29.77 42.22 14.64
C PHE A 117 -30.61 41.07 15.22
N LEU A 118 -30.18 40.47 16.33
CA LEU A 118 -30.96 39.41 17.00
C LEU A 118 -32.21 39.95 17.70
N GLU A 119 -32.20 41.22 18.10
CA GLU A 119 -33.34 41.89 18.73
C GLU A 119 -34.35 42.47 17.73
N GLU A 120 -34.00 42.59 16.45
CA GLU A 120 -34.94 43.05 15.42
C GLU A 120 -36.08 42.04 15.20
N ASP A 121 -37.32 42.50 15.40
CA ASP A 121 -38.53 41.72 15.20
C ASP A 121 -38.68 41.31 13.71
N LEU A 122 -39.02 40.04 13.47
CA LEU A 122 -39.31 39.54 12.13
C LEU A 122 -40.43 40.37 11.48
N PRO A 123 -40.33 40.71 10.18
CA PRO A 123 -41.33 41.54 9.52
C PRO A 123 -42.71 40.88 9.63
N LYS A 124 -43.70 41.65 10.09
CA LYS A 124 -45.08 41.19 10.20
C LYS A 124 -45.56 40.69 8.84
N PRO A 125 -46.21 39.51 8.76
CA PRO A 125 -46.67 38.98 7.48
C PRO A 125 -47.64 39.97 6.85
N VAL A 126 -47.33 40.40 5.63
CA VAL A 126 -48.18 41.30 4.86
C VAL A 126 -49.39 40.49 4.38
N HIS A 127 -50.56 40.73 4.98
CA HIS A 127 -51.82 40.20 4.45
C HIS A 127 -52.13 40.95 3.14
N HIS A 128 -51.71 40.37 2.02
CA HIS A 128 -52.32 40.73 0.74
C HIS A 128 -53.76 40.20 0.75
N HIS A 129 -54.70 41.08 0.40
CA HIS A 129 -56.17 40.91 0.43
C HIS A 129 -56.66 39.55 -0.07
#